data_AF-A0A2M6Y386-F1
#
_entry.id   AF-A0A2M6Y386-F1
#
_cell.length_a   1.000
_cell.length_b   1.000
_cell.length_c   1.000
_cell.angle_alpha   90.00
_cell.angle_beta   90.00
_cell.angle_gamma   90.00
#
_symmetry.space_group_name_H-M   'P 1'
#
loop_
_entity.id
_entity.type
_entity.pdbx_description
1 polymer ?
#
loop_
_entity_poly.entity_id
_entity_poly.type
_entity_poly.pdbx_seq_one_letter_code
_entity_poly.pdbx_strand_id
1 'polypeptide(L)' 'MKNNGIGGLISELARTNTELWHEEDKARVGDVPAIAAAKKNIDKLNQKRNDLIERIDETVLEALDGGNPRKSR' A
#
# COMPACT_ATOMS: atom_id res chain seq x y z
N MET A 1 14.24 -11.30 1.58
CA MET A 1 13.45 -10.04 1.65
C MET A 1 13.37 -9.67 3.12
N LYS A 2 13.62 -8.40 3.50
CA LYS A 2 13.62 -8.03 4.93
C LYS A 2 12.21 -8.27 5.48
N ASN A 3 12.09 -9.15 6.48
CA ASN A 3 10.87 -9.30 7.27
C ASN A 3 10.69 -8.01 8.07
N ASN A 4 10.10 -7.00 7.43
CA ASN A 4 9.57 -5.86 8.13
C ASN A 4 8.39 -6.40 8.93
N GLY A 5 8.56 -6.55 10.25
CA GLY A 5 7.43 -6.81 11.14
C GLY A 5 6.35 -5.73 10.96
N ILE A 6 5.17 -5.94 11.55
CA ILE A 6 3.98 -5.10 11.32
C ILE A 6 4.24 -3.58 11.32
N GLY A 7 5.10 -3.07 12.21
CA GLY A 7 5.46 -1.64 12.24
C GLY A 7 6.17 -1.14 10.97
N GLY A 8 6.98 -1.98 10.32
CA GLY A 8 7.61 -1.65 9.05
C GLY A 8 6.63 -1.64 7.87
N LEU A 9 5.63 -2.54 7.88
CA LEU A 9 4.54 -2.53 6.89
C LEU A 9 3.69 -1.26 7.03
N ILE A 10 3.31 -0.90 8.26
CA ILE A 10 2.55 0.33 8.54
C ILE A 10 3.34 1.57 8.13
N SER A 11 4.64 1.62 8.43
CA SER A 11 5.50 2.74 8.05
C SER A 11 5.61 2.89 6.52
N GLU A 12 5.69 1.77 5.79
CA GLU A 12 5.69 1.78 4.33
C GLU A 12 4.33 2.16 3.74
N LEU A 13 3.23 1.72 4.34
CA LEU A 13 1.87 2.13 3.96
C LEU A 13 1.71 3.65 4.13
N ALA A 14 2.11 4.21 5.27
CA ALA A 14 2.02 5.65 5.55
C ALA A 14 2.84 6.48 4.53
N ARG A 15 4.06 6.04 4.22
CA ARG A 15 4.88 6.68 3.18
C ARG A 15 4.21 6.60 1.81
N THR A 16 3.71 5.41 1.42
CA THR A 16 3.04 5.21 0.12
C THR A 16 1.78 6.07 -0.01
N ASN A 17 1.00 6.22 1.07
CA ASN A 17 -0.15 7.14 1.11
C ASN A 17 0.26 8.60 0.94
N THR A 18 1.37 9.00 1.54
CA THR A 18 1.88 10.38 1.40
C THR A 18 2.30 10.65 -0.04
N GLU A 19 3.03 9.72 -0.66
CA GLU A 19 3.40 9.79 -2.09
C GLU A 19 2.17 9.83 -3.00
N LEU A 20 1.17 8.99 -2.73
CA LEU A 20 -0.10 8.96 -3.48
C LEU A 20 -0.80 10.33 -3.43
N TRP A 21 -0.91 10.93 -2.25
CA TRP A 21 -1.51 12.26 -2.08
C TRP A 21 -0.80 13.34 -2.90
N HIS A 22 0.53 13.29 -2.99
CA HIS A 22 1.28 14.22 -3.82
C HIS A 22 1.03 14.05 -5.32
N GLU A 23 0.85 12.82 -5.80
CA GLU A 23 0.47 12.58 -7.20
C GLU A 23 -0.98 12.99 -7.48
N GLU A 24 -1.90 12.78 -6.53
CA GLU A 24 -3.27 13.28 -6.60
C GLU A 24 -3.33 14.81 -6.66
N ASP A 25 -2.49 15.51 -5.89
CA ASP A 25 -2.33 16.96 -6.01
C ASP A 25 -1.89 17.39 -7.42
N LYS A 26 -0.88 16.73 -7.98
CA LYS A 26 -0.42 17.02 -9.35
C LYS A 26 -1.54 16.80 -10.38
N ALA A 27 -2.34 15.75 -10.22
CA ALA A 27 -3.47 15.46 -11.09
C ALA A 27 -4.62 16.48 -10.95
N ARG A 28 -4.73 17.17 -9.81
CA ARG A 28 -5.74 18.21 -9.56
C ARG A 28 -5.39 19.56 -10.19
N VAL A 29 -4.11 19.92 -10.24
CA VAL A 29 -3.65 21.26 -10.65
C VAL A 29 -2.86 21.29 -11.97
N GLY A 30 -2.41 20.13 -12.46
CA GLY A 30 -1.53 20.03 -13.63
C GLY A 30 -2.21 20.30 -14.97
N ASP A 31 -1.40 20.47 -16.02
CA ASP A 31 -1.86 20.48 -17.41
C ASP A 31 -2.11 19.05 -17.94
N VAL A 32 -2.70 18.91 -19.13
CA VAL A 32 -3.14 17.59 -19.65
C VAL A 32 -2.00 16.55 -19.67
N PRO A 33 -0.77 16.85 -20.14
CA PRO A 33 0.35 15.90 -20.06
C PRO A 33 0.75 15.54 -18.62
N ALA A 34 0.80 16.53 -17.71
CA ALA A 34 1.12 16.28 -16.30
C ALA A 34 0.04 15.43 -15.60
N ILE A 35 -1.25 15.65 -15.93
CA ILE A 35 -2.36 14.86 -15.41
C ILE A 35 -2.23 13.39 -15.85
N ALA A 36 -1.90 13.13 -17.11
CA ALA A 36 -1.74 11.76 -17.61
C ALA A 36 -0.60 11.01 -16.89
N ALA A 37 0.53 11.69 -16.68
CA ALA A 37 1.65 11.13 -15.94
C ALA A 37 1.29 10.88 -14.45
N ALA A 38 0.64 11.86 -13.82
CA ALA A 38 0.19 11.75 -12.43
C ALA A 38 -0.80 10.59 -12.24
N LYS A 39 -1.80 10.44 -13.12
CA LYS A 39 -2.75 9.31 -13.09
C LYS A 39 -2.04 7.95 -13.18
N LYS A 40 -1.07 7.81 -14.08
CA LYS A 40 -0.28 6.57 -14.20
C LYS A 40 0.50 6.26 -12.91
N ASN A 41 0.98 7.27 -12.20
CA ASN A 41 1.65 7.09 -10.92
C ASN A 41 0.66 6.77 -9.79
N ILE A 42 -0.49 7.45 -9.76
CA ILE A 42 -1.61 7.18 -8.85
C ILE A 42 -2.03 5.72 -8.95
N ASP A 43 -2.23 5.19 -10.16
CA ASP A 43 -2.65 3.79 -10.35
C ASP A 43 -1.65 2.81 -9.70
N LYS A 44 -0.35 3.04 -9.90
CA LYS A 44 0.71 2.21 -9.30
C LYS A 44 0.77 2.34 -7.79
N LEU A 45 0.66 3.55 -7.26
CA LEU A 45 0.71 3.82 -5.82
C LEU A 45 -0.54 3.30 -5.11
N ASN A 46 -1.72 3.37 -5.76
CA ASN A 46 -2.96 2.76 -5.27
C ASN A 46 -2.84 1.24 -5.22
N GLN A 47 -2.29 0.61 -6.26
CA GLN A 47 -2.04 -0.83 -6.23
C GLN A 47 -1.10 -1.19 -5.07
N LYS A 48 0.03 -0.50 -4.98
CA LYS A 48 0.99 -0.73 -3.89
C LYS A 48 0.37 -0.54 -2.50
N ARG A 49 -0.47 0.48 -2.33
CA ARG A 49 -1.20 0.72 -1.07
C ARG A 49 -2.09 -0.47 -0.72
N ASN A 50 -2.86 -0.97 -1.69
CA ASN A 50 -3.74 -2.12 -1.47
C ASN A 50 -2.93 -3.38 -1.14
N ASP A 51 -1.85 -3.66 -1.88
CA ASP A 51 -0.96 -4.80 -1.60
C ASP A 51 -0.36 -4.72 -0.18
N LEU A 52 -0.06 -3.51 0.31
CA LEU A 52 0.44 -3.32 1.68
C LEU A 52 -0.64 -3.54 2.74
N ILE A 53 -1.88 -3.10 2.47
CA ILE A 53 -3.02 -3.35 3.36
C ILE A 53 -3.29 -4.86 3.45
N GLU A 54 -3.33 -5.57 2.32
CA GLU A 54 -3.52 -7.03 2.28
C GLU A 54 -2.43 -7.75 3.09
N ARG A 55 -1.16 -7.35 2.94
CA ARG A 55 -0.06 -7.93 3.73
C ARG A 55 -0.14 -7.61 5.22
N ILE A 56 -0.65 -6.43 5.59
CA ILE A 56 -0.91 -6.09 7.00
C ILE A 56 -2.00 -6.99 7.55
N ASP A 57 -3.09 -7.16 6.80
CA ASP A 57 -4.21 -8.02 7.19
C ASP A 57 -3.76 -9.47 7.37
N GLU A 58 -2.98 -10.02 6.41
CA GLU A 58 -2.36 -11.35 6.53
C GLU A 58 -1.49 -11.46 7.79
N THR A 59 -0.60 -10.49 8.03
CA THR A 59 0.29 -10.48 9.20
C THR A 59 -0.49 -10.44 10.52
N VAL A 60 -1.57 -9.67 10.57
CA VAL A 60 -2.43 -9.56 11.76
C VAL A 60 -3.21 -10.84 11.97
N LEU A 61 -3.80 -11.42 10.92
CA LEU A 61 -4.54 -12.67 10.98
C LEU A 61 -3.64 -13.82 11.44
N GLU A 62 -2.43 -13.93 10.90
CA GLU A 62 -1.43 -14.92 11.35
C GLU A 62 -1.09 -14.80 12.84
N ALA A 63 -0.96 -13.55 13.33
CA ALA A 63 -0.68 -13.28 14.74
C ALA A 63 -1.87 -13.62 15.65
N LEU A 64 -3.11 -13.37 15.19
CA LEU A 64 -4.34 -13.67 15.92
C LEU A 64 -4.68 -15.17 15.92
N ASP A 65 -4.38 -15.89 14.83
CA ASP A 65 -4.59 -17.34 14.71
C ASP A 65 -3.54 -18.17 15.48
N GLY A 66 -2.56 -17.53 16.10
CA GLY A 66 -1.63 -18.16 17.04
C GLY A 66 -0.76 -19.27 16.44
N GLY A 67 -0.46 -19.23 15.14
CA GLY A 67 0.32 -20.28 14.48
C GLY A 67 -0.41 -21.63 14.38
N ASN A 68 -1.74 -21.65 14.26
CA ASN A 68 -2.50 -22.88 14.07
C ASN A 68 -2.65 -23.22 12.57
N PRO A 69 -1.98 -24.26 12.03
CA PRO A 69 -2.00 -24.60 10.59
C PRO A 69 -3.33 -25.19 10.08
N ARG A 70 -4.40 -25.14 10.89
CA ARG A 70 -5.70 -25.70 10.52
C ARG A 70 -6.70 -24.62 10.18
N LYS A 71 -6.59 -24.09 8.97
CA LYS A 71 -7.73 -23.83 8.09
C LYS A 71 -7.27 -23.81 6.62
N SER A 72 -6.48 -24.82 6.23
CA SER A 72 -6.49 -25.29 4.85
C SER A 72 -7.80 -26.05 4.65
N ARG A 73 -8.80 -25.39 4.07
CA ARG A 73 -9.97 -26.05 3.51
C ARG A 73 -10.28 -25.44 2.16
#